data_AF-A0A0F9BL16-F1
#
_entry.id   AF-A0A0F9BL16-F1
#
_cell.length_a   1.000
_cell.length_b   1.000
_cell.length_c   1.000
_cell.angle_alpha   90.00
_cell.angle_beta   90.00
_cell.angle_gamma   90.00
#
_symmetry.space_group_name_H-M   'P 1'
#
loop_
_entity.id
_entity.type
_entity.pdbx_description
1 polymer ?
#
loop_
_entity_poly.entity_id
_entity_poly.type
_entity_poly.pdbx_seq_one_letter_code
_entity_poly.pdbx_strand_id
1 'polypeptide(L)' 'NYYCKNKIQCSFGIGTHFTNLFENSPALNMVIKMWSCEGVPVVKLSDSPGKETGDKDAIRVAKWIFSNQPLDKK' A
#
# COMPACT_ATOMS: atom_id res chain seq x y z
N ASN A 1 -22.88 -12.01 -1.61
CA ASN A 1 -21.61 -12.46 -2.22
C ASN A 1 -21.86 -13.05 -3.61
N TYR A 2 -22.40 -12.25 -4.55
CA TYR A 2 -22.67 -12.74 -5.91
C TYR A 2 -21.48 -12.54 -6.86
N TYR A 3 -20.64 -11.54 -6.60
CA TYR A 3 -19.58 -11.13 -7.52
C TYR A 3 -18.52 -12.22 -7.74
N CYS A 4 -18.07 -12.88 -6.66
CA CYS A 4 -17.02 -13.90 -6.68
C CYS A 4 -17.54 -15.34 -6.84
N LYS A 5 -18.85 -15.55 -6.64
CA LYS A 5 -19.47 -16.89 -6.62
C LYS A 5 -19.18 -17.64 -7.92
N ASN A 6 -18.68 -18.87 -7.81
CA ASN A 6 -18.30 -19.76 -8.91
C ASN A 6 -17.22 -19.21 -9.87
N LYS A 7 -16.55 -18.10 -9.54
CA LYS A 7 -15.41 -17.57 -10.31
C LYS A 7 -14.10 -17.85 -9.62
N ILE A 8 -14.05 -17.56 -8.32
CA ILE A 8 -12.87 -17.73 -7.47
C ILE A 8 -13.30 -18.05 -6.04
N GLN A 9 -12.45 -18.77 -5.30
CA GLN A 9 -12.58 -18.85 -3.85
C GLN A 9 -12.20 -17.50 -3.25
N CYS A 10 -13.02 -16.98 -2.34
CA CYS A 10 -12.80 -15.69 -1.71
C CYS A 10 -12.83 -15.81 -0.19
N SER A 11 -11.97 -15.03 0.47
CA SER A 11 -11.94 -14.84 1.91
C SER A 11 -11.85 -13.35 2.22
N PHE A 12 -12.29 -12.95 3.40
CA PHE A 12 -12.36 -11.54 3.83
C PHE A 12 -11.66 -11.39 5.18
N GLY A 13 -10.60 -10.57 5.22
CA GLY A 13 -9.95 -10.15 6.46
C GLY A 13 -10.56 -8.86 6.97
N ILE A 14 -11.24 -8.89 8.12
CA ILE A 14 -11.83 -7.70 8.77
C ILE A 14 -10.97 -7.34 9.98
N GLY A 15 -10.25 -6.21 9.89
CA GLY A 15 -9.26 -5.78 10.90
C GLY A 15 -9.81 -4.75 11.90
N THR A 16 -9.44 -3.48 11.72
CA THR A 16 -9.78 -2.37 12.64
C THR A 16 -11.28 -2.28 12.92
N HIS A 17 -12.13 -2.48 11.91
CA HIS A 17 -13.58 -2.44 12.09
C HIS A 17 -14.09 -3.55 13.04
N PHE A 18 -13.43 -4.70 13.08
CA PHE A 18 -13.82 -5.81 13.95
C PHE A 18 -13.29 -5.65 15.38
N THR A 19 -12.08 -5.10 15.53
CA THR A 19 -11.34 -5.12 16.81
C THR A 19 -11.25 -3.77 17.51
N ASN A 20 -11.49 -2.66 16.80
CA ASN A 20 -11.30 -1.31 17.32
C ASN A 20 -12.28 -0.32 16.65
N LEU A 21 -13.57 -0.64 16.70
CA LEU A 21 -14.65 0.25 16.27
C LEU A 21 -15.52 0.64 17.46
N PHE A 22 -15.24 1.80 18.05
CA PHE A 22 -15.97 2.33 19.20
C PHE A 22 -16.55 3.70 18.87
N GLU A 23 -17.79 3.94 19.32
CA GLU A 23 -18.45 5.22 19.13
C GLU A 23 -17.67 6.34 19.84
N ASN A 24 -17.47 7.47 19.16
CA ASN A 24 -16.72 8.62 19.67
C ASN A 24 -15.27 8.34 20.10
N SER A 25 -14.70 7.18 19.74
CA SER A 25 -13.31 6.84 20.01
C SER A 25 -12.66 6.30 18.72
N PRO A 26 -12.08 7.19 17.89
CA PRO A 26 -11.49 6.78 16.62
C PRO A 26 -10.24 5.93 16.86
N ALA A 27 -10.11 4.84 16.11
CA ALA A 27 -8.91 4.03 16.12
C ALA A 27 -7.69 4.86 15.66
N LEU A 28 -6.57 4.69 16.36
CA LEU A 28 -5.29 5.29 15.99
C LEU A 28 -4.82 4.74 14.63
N ASN A 29 -4.62 5.63 13.66
CA ASN A 29 -4.12 5.25 12.34
C ASN A 29 -2.58 5.29 12.32
N MET A 30 -1.96 4.15 12.61
CA MET A 30 -0.51 3.99 12.65
C MET A 30 -0.04 2.81 11.81
N VAL A 31 1.20 2.89 11.32
CA VAL A 31 1.84 1.83 10.52
C VAL A 31 3.29 1.66 10.94
N ILE A 32 3.78 0.41 10.88
CA ILE A 32 5.20 0.09 10.92
C ILE A 32 5.55 -0.49 9.56
N LYS A 33 6.62 0.01 8.95
CA LYS A 33 7.07 -0.39 7.62
C LYS A 33 8.58 -0.58 7.62
N MET A 34 9.05 -1.48 6.78
CA MET A 34 10.47 -1.57 6.45
C MET A 34 10.92 -0.27 5.79
N TRP A 35 12.05 0.26 6.23
CA TRP A 35 12.65 1.49 5.70
C TRP A 35 13.83 1.20 4.76
N SER A 36 14.67 0.24 5.14
CA SER A 36 15.82 -0.21 4.35
C SER A 36 16.10 -1.69 4.57
N CYS A 37 16.81 -2.30 3.61
CA CYS A 37 17.40 -3.63 3.70
C CYS A 37 18.86 -3.52 3.26
N GLU A 38 19.80 -3.96 4.10
CA GLU A 38 21.25 -3.86 3.81
C GLU A 38 21.72 -2.42 3.45
N GLY A 39 21.11 -1.41 4.08
CA GLY A 39 21.41 0.00 3.79
C GLY A 39 20.75 0.54 2.51
N VAL A 40 20.11 -0.31 1.70
CA VAL A 40 19.37 0.09 0.51
C VAL A 40 17.93 0.47 0.87
N PRO A 41 17.42 1.65 0.46
CA PRO A 41 16.04 2.04 0.68
C PRO A 41 15.05 1.08 0.01
N VAL A 42 13.97 0.73 0.72
CA VAL A 42 12.88 -0.06 0.15
C VAL A 42 11.67 0.81 -0.19
N VAL A 43 10.87 0.37 -1.16
CA VAL A 43 9.67 1.09 -1.60
C VAL A 43 8.45 0.17 -1.68
N LYS A 44 7.28 0.75 -1.45
CA LYS A 44 5.97 0.13 -1.71
C LYS A 44 5.21 1.06 -2.66
N LEU A 45 4.88 0.59 -3.87
CA LEU A 45 4.30 1.44 -4.92
C LEU A 45 2.78 1.63 -4.80
N SER A 46 2.02 0.57 -4.47
CA SER A 46 0.54 0.58 -4.41
C SER A 46 -0.12 0.91 -5.77
N ASP A 47 -1.26 0.26 -6.07
CA ASP A 47 -2.04 0.59 -7.26
C ASP A 47 -2.82 1.90 -7.11
N SER A 48 -3.05 2.35 -5.87
CA SER A 48 -3.67 3.64 -5.58
C SER A 48 -2.64 4.78 -5.64
N PRO A 49 -2.85 5.82 -6.47
CA PRO A 49 -2.00 7.01 -6.48
C PRO A 49 -1.93 7.68 -5.10
N GLY A 50 -0.74 8.12 -4.70
CA GLY A 50 -0.51 8.79 -3.42
C GLY A 50 -0.36 7.85 -2.22
N LYS A 51 -0.46 6.53 -2.42
CA LYS A 51 -0.22 5.52 -1.37
C LYS A 51 1.14 4.84 -1.48
N GLU A 52 2.00 5.33 -2.37
CA GLU A 52 3.39 4.95 -2.41
C GLU A 52 4.12 5.38 -1.13
N THR A 53 5.03 4.56 -0.63
CA THR A 53 5.89 4.91 0.52
C THR A 53 7.30 4.40 0.34
N GLY A 54 8.28 5.20 0.80
CA GLY A 54 9.70 4.94 0.65
C GLY A 54 10.44 6.25 0.33
N ASP A 55 11.74 6.14 0.04
CA ASP A 55 12.55 7.26 -0.44
C ASP A 55 12.02 7.79 -1.79
N LYS A 56 12.09 9.11 -2.01
CA LYS A 56 11.49 9.76 -3.18
C LYS A 56 12.19 9.36 -4.48
N ASP A 57 13.52 9.25 -4.46
CA ASP A 57 14.29 8.87 -5.64
C ASP A 57 14.14 7.37 -5.92
N ALA A 58 14.16 6.54 -4.88
CA ALA A 58 13.87 5.12 -5.04
C ALA A 58 12.47 4.88 -5.63
N ILE A 59 11.45 5.63 -5.18
CA ILE A 59 10.09 5.57 -5.75
C ILE A 59 10.10 5.99 -7.22
N ARG A 60 10.80 7.08 -7.57
CA ARG A 60 10.90 7.58 -8.94
C ARG A 60 11.51 6.55 -9.87
N VAL A 61 12.62 5.93 -9.46
CA VAL A 61 13.26 4.85 -10.20
C VAL A 61 12.34 3.64 -10.34
N ALA A 62 11.69 3.21 -9.25
CA ALA A 62 10.79 2.06 -9.28
C ALA A 62 9.57 2.30 -10.18
N LYS A 63 8.99 3.50 -10.20
CA LYS A 63 7.88 3.86 -11.10
C LYS A 63 8.32 3.91 -12.57
N TRP A 64 9.56 4.31 -12.85
CA TRP A 64 10.12 4.22 -14.19
C TRP A 64 10.29 2.76 -14.64
N ILE A 65 10.86 1.90 -13.79
CA ILE A 65 11.09 0.49 -14.11
C ILE A 65 9.78 -0.29 -14.27
N PHE A 66 8.85 -0.17 -13.33
CA PHE A 66 7.69 -1.06 -13.22
C PHE A 66 6.38 -0.46 -13.74
N SER A 67 6.31 0.86 -13.95
CA SER A 67 5.09 1.55 -14.37
C SER A 67 5.29 2.44 -15.59
N ASN A 68 6.46 2.37 -16.24
CA ASN A 68 6.82 3.11 -17.45
C ASN A 68 6.59 4.63 -17.32
N GLN A 69 6.71 5.17 -16.10
CA GLN A 69 6.60 6.60 -15.86
C GLN A 69 7.94 7.29 -16.19
N PRO A 70 7.95 8.45 -16.86
CA PRO A 70 9.19 9.15 -17.17
C PRO A 70 9.92 9.57 -15.89
N LEU A 71 11.25 9.41 -15.87
CA LEU A 71 12.12 9.78 -14.75
C LEU A 71 12.11 11.28 -14.47
N ASP A 72 12.07 12.07 -15.53
CA ASP A 72 12.09 13.52 -15.49
C ASP A 72 10.80 14.06 -16.10
N LYS A 73 10.22 15.07 -15.46
CA LYS A 73 9.14 15.84 -16.08
C LYS A 73 9.75 16.67 -17.21
N LYS A 74 9.12 16.64 -18.39
CA LYS A 74 9.41 17.62 -19.44
C LYS A 74 9.08 19.04 -18.97
#